data_AF-A0A9P8CAP3-F1
#
_entry.id   AF-A0A9P8CAP3-F1
#
_cell.length_a   1.000
_cell.length_b   1.000
_cell.length_c   1.000
_cell.angle_alpha   90.00
_cell.angle_beta   90.00
_cell.angle_gamma   90.00
#
_symmetry.space_group_name_H-M   'P 1'
#
loop_
_entity.id
_entity.type
_entity.pdbx_description
1 polymer ?
#
loop_
_entity_poly.entity_id
_entity_poly.type
_entity_poly.pdbx_seq_one_letter_code
_entity_poly.pdbx_strand_id
1 'polypeptide(L)'
;MSFSRGAVQIISADQSVNPVINPNFLLVDYYLDTKVVIAKWFRNYWYNEPIASMVTETSSRLDVLPLNARGMQWRSYFKSTFQINSHL
;
A
#
# COMPACT_ATOMS: atom_id res chain seq x y z
N MET A 1 6.04 -4.63 5.79
CA MET A 1 7.38 -4.11 6.13
C MET A 1 8.05 -3.63 4.84
N SER A 2 8.76 -2.50 4.83
CA SER A 2 9.43 -1.98 3.63
C SER A 2 10.91 -2.38 3.62
N PHE A 3 11.44 -2.75 2.45
CA PHE A 3 12.90 -2.84 2.22
C PHE A 3 13.49 -1.51 1.75
N SER A 4 12.67 -0.55 1.32
CA SER A 4 13.15 0.80 1.07
C SER A 4 13.76 1.38 2.35
N ARG A 5 14.88 2.07 2.21
CA ARG A 5 15.52 2.84 3.27
C ARG A 5 15.68 4.26 2.78
N GLY A 6 15.35 5.19 3.65
CA GLY A 6 15.41 6.62 3.42
C GLY A 6 16.42 7.30 4.32
N ALA A 7 16.33 8.63 4.41
CA ALA A 7 17.12 9.43 5.34
C ALA A 7 16.31 10.61 5.88
N VAL A 8 16.75 11.08 7.04
CA VAL A 8 16.36 12.37 7.62
C VAL A 8 17.63 13.20 7.70
N GLN A 9 17.61 14.42 7.15
CA GLN A 9 18.78 15.28 7.09
C GLN A 9 18.45 16.68 7.63
N ILE A 10 19.29 17.17 8.52
CA ILE A 10 19.27 18.55 8.98
C ILE A 10 19.78 19.42 7.82
N ILE A 11 19.03 20.48 7.50
CA ILE A 11 19.37 21.41 6.40
C ILE A 11 19.74 22.81 6.87
N SER A 12 19.66 23.07 8.19
CA SER A 12 19.98 24.35 8.81
C SER A 12 20.48 24.13 10.24
N ALA A 13 21.32 25.04 10.74
CA ALA A 13 21.69 25.07 12.16
C ALA A 13 20.56 25.64 13.05
N ASP A 14 19.57 26.32 12.46
CA ASP A 14 18.38 26.80 13.15
C ASP A 14 17.42 25.63 13.45
N GLN A 15 17.17 25.39 14.74
CA GLN A 15 16.34 24.28 15.22
C GLN A 15 14.84 24.45 14.91
N SER A 16 14.40 25.66 14.53
CA SER A 16 13.02 25.90 14.09
C SER A 16 12.76 25.42 12.66
N VAL A 17 13.82 25.15 11.89
CA VAL A 17 13.72 24.65 10.52
C VAL A 17 13.57 23.13 10.53
N ASN A 18 12.48 22.64 9.93
CA ASN A 18 12.23 21.21 9.80
C ASN A 18 13.31 20.51 8.95
N PRO A 19 13.71 19.29 9.30
CA PRO A 19 14.62 18.50 8.48
C PRO A 19 13.94 18.06 7.18
N VAL A 20 14.75 17.71 6.19
CA VAL A 20 14.26 17.01 5.00
C VAL A 20 14.12 15.54 5.32
N ILE A 21 12.92 15.00 5.13
CA ILE A 21 12.60 13.58 5.34
C ILE A 21 12.28 12.95 3.99
N ASN A 22 13.09 11.98 3.58
CA ASN A 22 12.83 11.18 2.39
C ASN A 22 12.86 9.68 2.74
N PRO A 23 11.70 9.04 2.96
CA PRO A 23 11.62 7.61 3.30
C PRO A 23 11.86 6.66 2.13
N ASN A 24 11.99 7.16 0.90
CA ASN A 24 12.06 6.36 -0.34
C ASN A 24 10.87 5.38 -0.48
N PHE A 25 9.65 5.86 -0.22
CA PHE A 25 8.45 5.04 -0.34
C PHE A 25 8.35 4.40 -1.72
N LEU A 26 7.98 3.11 -1.73
CA LEU A 26 7.76 2.32 -2.95
C LEU A 26 8.99 2.17 -3.88
N LEU A 27 10.19 2.54 -3.43
CA LEU A 27 11.44 2.35 -4.20
C LEU A 27 11.72 0.87 -4.51
N VAL A 28 11.49 -0.02 -3.55
CA VAL A 28 11.65 -1.47 -3.74
C VAL A 28 10.29 -2.13 -3.94
N ASP A 29 10.11 -2.77 -5.09
CA ASP A 29 8.84 -3.39 -5.50
C ASP A 29 8.34 -4.48 -4.55
N TYR A 30 9.22 -5.08 -3.73
CA TYR A 30 8.85 -6.10 -2.73
C TYR A 30 7.68 -5.66 -1.84
N TYR A 31 7.63 -4.38 -1.45
CA TYR A 31 6.52 -3.86 -0.65
C TYR A 31 5.20 -3.94 -1.41
N LEU A 32 5.21 -3.54 -2.69
CA LEU A 32 4.04 -3.60 -3.55
C LEU A 32 3.62 -5.05 -3.81
N ASP A 33 4.57 -5.94 -4.07
CA ASP A 33 4.29 -7.36 -4.30
C ASP A 33 3.67 -8.03 -3.08
N THR A 34 4.21 -7.74 -1.90
CA THR A 34 3.62 -8.20 -0.63
C THR A 34 2.20 -7.67 -0.48
N LYS A 35 1.93 -6.40 -0.81
CA LYS A 35 0.58 -5.84 -0.80
C LYS A 35 -0.35 -6.53 -1.80
N VAL A 36 0.11 -6.84 -3.01
CA VAL A 36 -0.68 -7.57 -4.00
C VAL A 36 -1.06 -8.96 -3.47
N VAL A 37 -0.12 -9.71 -2.90
CA VAL A 37 -0.39 -11.04 -2.36
C VAL A 37 -1.38 -10.97 -1.19
N ILE A 38 -1.14 -10.07 -0.22
CA ILE A 38 -2.02 -9.88 0.94
C ILE A 38 -3.43 -9.48 0.49
N ALA A 39 -3.56 -8.55 -0.45
CA ALA A 39 -4.87 -8.08 -0.89
C ALA A 39 -5.66 -9.14 -1.66
N LYS A 40 -5.00 -9.92 -2.51
CA LYS A 40 -5.63 -11.07 -3.17
C LYS A 40 -6.07 -12.12 -2.17
N TRP A 41 -5.25 -12.38 -1.14
CA TRP A 41 -5.60 -13.30 -0.06
C TRP A 41 -6.81 -12.80 0.74
N PHE A 42 -6.83 -11.51 1.14
CA PHE A 42 -7.97 -10.91 1.84
C PHE A 42 -9.24 -10.96 1.00
N ARG A 43 -9.15 -10.60 -0.28
CA ARG A 43 -10.30 -10.70 -1.18
C ARG A 43 -10.82 -12.13 -1.24
N ASN A 44 -9.95 -13.13 -1.43
CA ASN A 44 -10.35 -14.53 -1.38
C ASN A 44 -11.04 -14.88 -0.06
N TYR A 45 -10.46 -14.51 1.09
CA TYR A 45 -11.05 -14.74 2.40
C TYR A 45 -12.48 -14.18 2.52
N TRP A 46 -12.72 -12.94 2.10
CA TRP A 46 -14.05 -12.31 2.15
C TRP A 46 -15.06 -12.91 1.16
N TYR A 47 -14.60 -13.52 0.08
CA TYR A 47 -15.46 -14.21 -0.91
C TYR A 47 -15.70 -15.69 -0.58
N ASN A 48 -15.19 -16.21 0.54
CA ASN A 48 -15.47 -17.57 0.99
C ASN A 48 -16.60 -17.61 2.02
N GLU A 49 -17.43 -18.65 1.94
CA GLU A 49 -18.46 -18.91 2.95
C GLU A 49 -17.84 -19.29 4.31
N PRO A 50 -18.49 -18.95 5.44
CA PRO A 50 -19.81 -18.30 5.55
C PRO A 50 -19.78 -16.78 5.39
N ILE A 51 -18.58 -16.19 5.30
CA ILE A 51 -18.37 -14.74 5.39
C ILE A 51 -18.95 -14.03 4.16
N ALA A 52 -18.83 -14.65 2.98
CA ALA A 52 -19.35 -14.11 1.73
C ALA A 52 -20.83 -13.72 1.80
N SER A 53 -21.64 -14.51 2.52
CA SER A 53 -23.07 -14.23 2.72
C SER A 53 -23.36 -13.00 3.60
N MET A 54 -22.36 -12.49 4.33
CA MET A 54 -22.51 -11.44 5.34
C MET A 54 -21.91 -10.09 4.92
N VAL A 55 -21.15 -10.05 3.82
CA VAL A 55 -20.37 -8.87 3.44
C VAL A 55 -20.58 -8.45 2.00
N THR A 56 -20.27 -7.19 1.69
CA THR A 56 -20.18 -6.68 0.32
C THR A 56 -18.92 -5.85 0.22
N GLU A 57 -18.08 -6.11 -0.79
CA GLU A 57 -16.83 -5.36 -0.98
C GLU A 57 -17.11 -3.91 -1.38
N THR A 58 -16.65 -2.95 -0.58
CA THR A 58 -16.82 -1.51 -0.83
C THR A 58 -15.50 -0.80 -1.14
N SER A 59 -14.37 -1.36 -0.71
CA SER A 59 -13.09 -0.63 -0.57
C SER A 59 -12.25 -0.55 -1.84
N SER A 60 -12.31 -1.55 -2.71
CA SER A 60 -11.54 -1.54 -3.97
C SER A 60 -12.39 -1.23 -5.19
N ARG A 61 -13.73 -1.27 -5.02
CA ARG A 61 -14.82 -1.27 -6.02
C ARG A 61 -14.49 -2.11 -7.28
N LEU A 62 -15.32 -3.10 -7.60
CA LEU A 62 -15.02 -4.04 -8.70
C LEU A 62 -14.90 -3.39 -10.09
N ASP A 63 -15.37 -2.14 -10.24
CA ASP A 63 -15.17 -1.28 -11.41
C ASP A 63 -13.72 -0.78 -11.55
N VAL A 64 -12.99 -0.58 -10.45
CA VAL A 64 -11.59 -0.14 -10.44
C VAL A 64 -10.63 -1.34 -10.44
N LEU A 65 -10.94 -2.37 -9.66
CA LEU A 65 -10.13 -3.60 -9.54
C LEU A 65 -11.00 -4.85 -9.75
N PRO A 66 -11.16 -5.32 -11.00
CA PRO A 66 -11.99 -6.48 -11.30
C PRO A 66 -11.46 -7.75 -10.62
N LEU A 67 -12.32 -8.77 -10.46
CA LEU A 67 -11.96 -10.02 -9.76
C LEU A 67 -10.75 -10.74 -10.39
N ASN A 68 -10.58 -10.64 -11.70
CA ASN A 68 -9.47 -11.21 -12.46
C ASN A 68 -8.29 -10.24 -12.67
N ALA A 69 -8.21 -9.16 -11.89
CA ALA A 69 -7.17 -8.15 -12.01
C ALA A 69 -5.76 -8.76 -11.91
N ARG A 70 -4.92 -8.42 -12.91
CA ARG A 70 -3.53 -8.86 -12.99
C ARG A 70 -2.66 -8.12 -11.99
N GLY A 71 -1.48 -8.66 -11.69
CA GLY A 71 -0.55 -8.07 -10.72
C GLY A 71 -0.22 -6.60 -11.02
N MET A 72 -0.09 -6.22 -12.30
CA MET A 72 0.15 -4.82 -12.68
C MET A 72 -1.01 -3.88 -12.31
N GLN A 73 -2.26 -4.30 -12.46
CA GLN A 73 -3.42 -3.48 -12.08
C GLN A 73 -3.45 -3.24 -10.56
N TRP A 74 -3.15 -4.28 -9.77
CA TRP A 74 -2.99 -4.16 -8.32
C TRP A 74 -1.85 -3.24 -7.91
N ARG A 75 -0.68 -3.34 -8.56
CA ARG A 75 0.46 -2.45 -8.29
C ARG A 75 0.12 -1.00 -8.62
N SER A 76 -0.52 -0.75 -9.76
CA SER A 76 -0.96 0.61 -10.16
C SER A 76 -1.95 1.18 -9.15
N TYR A 77 -2.93 0.38 -8.72
CA TYR A 77 -3.88 0.78 -7.69
C TYR A 77 -3.18 1.13 -6.37
N PHE A 78 -2.29 0.27 -5.86
CA PHE A 78 -1.59 0.57 -4.61
C PHE A 78 -0.65 1.76 -4.69
N LYS A 79 -0.10 2.07 -5.86
CA LYS A 79 0.66 3.31 -6.09
C LYS A 79 -0.27 4.53 -6.05
N SER A 80 -1.45 4.46 -6.67
CA SER A 80 -2.38 5.59 -6.71
C SER A 80 -3.10 5.86 -5.39
N THR A 81 -3.24 4.84 -4.53
CA THR A 81 -3.90 4.95 -3.22
C THR A 81 -2.93 4.86 -2.05
N PHE A 82 -1.62 5.06 -2.27
CA PHE A 82 -0.62 4.92 -1.23
C PHE A 82 -0.85 5.94 -0.10
N GLN A 83 -0.77 5.45 1.13
CA GLN A 83 -0.82 6.28 2.33
C GLN A 83 0.35 5.92 3.26
N ILE A 84 0.84 6.92 3.98
CA ILE A 84 1.92 6.77 4.94
C ILE A 84 1.36 6.18 6.23
N ASN A 85 1.98 5.12 6.75
CA ASN A 85 1.56 4.46 7.98
C ASN A 85 1.97 5.21 9.26
N SER A 86 2.66 6.34 9.13
CA SER A 86 3.24 7.14 10.22
C SER A 86 4.07 6.36 11.26
N HIS A 87 4.51 5.15 10.90
CA HIS A 87 5.47 4.33 11.64
C HIS A 87 6.79 4.36 10.85
N LEU A 88 7.41 5.53 10.82
CA LEU A 88 8.70 5.77 10.16
C LEU A 88 9.85 5.21 11.00
#